data_AF-A0A2S5DLV4-F1
#
_entry.id   AF-A0A2S5DLV4-F1
#
_cell.length_a   1.000
_cell.length_b   1.000
_cell.length_c   1.000
_cell.angle_alpha   90.00
_cell.angle_beta   90.00
_cell.angle_gamma   90.00
#
_symmetry.space_group_name_H-M   'P 1'
#
loop_
_entity.id
_entity.type
_entity.pdbx_description
1 polymer ?
#
loop_
_entity_poly.entity_id
_entity_poly.type
_entity_poly.pdbx_seq_one_letter_code
_entity_poly.pdbx_strand_id
1 'polypeptide(L)'
;MLDSPLSGLFVTLLAYRLALAAHKRSGGHPLANPVLLGVLLVLAWLWLSGGSYQQYMNGARFIQLLLGPATVALAVPLYGNLPRLKRAAGPLLLSIGAGGLVGMASA
;
A
#
# COMPACT_ATOMS: atom_id res chain seq x y z
N MET A 1 -20.21 1.08 18.53
CA MET A 1 -18.95 0.47 19.03
C MET A 1 -17.92 0.22 17.92
N LEU A 2 -18.22 0.53 16.65
CA LEU A 2 -17.30 0.43 15.51
C LEU A 2 -16.94 1.82 14.91
N ASP A 3 -17.26 2.92 15.61
CA ASP A 3 -17.07 4.30 15.12
C ASP A 3 -15.68 4.89 15.44
N SER A 4 -14.82 4.13 16.12
CA SER A 4 -13.49 4.61 16.48
C SER A 4 -12.52 4.45 15.31
N PRO A 5 -11.86 5.53 14.84
CA PRO A 5 -10.88 5.49 13.75
C PRO A 5 -9.69 4.57 14.04
N LEU A 6 -9.47 4.21 15.31
CA LEU A 6 -8.47 3.24 15.73
C LEU A 6 -8.74 1.82 15.21
N SER A 7 -10.01 1.43 15.01
CA SER A 7 -10.37 0.07 14.57
C SER A 7 -9.85 -0.25 13.16
N GLY A 8 -10.02 0.67 12.20
CA GLY A 8 -9.48 0.49 10.84
C GLY A 8 -7.95 0.49 10.78
N LEU A 9 -7.29 1.27 11.64
CA LEU A 9 -5.85 1.22 11.81
C LEU A 9 -5.40 -0.17 12.33
N PHE A 10 -6.08 -0.69 13.36
CA PHE A 10 -5.80 -2.01 13.92
C PHE A 10 -5.99 -3.13 12.88
N VAL A 11 -7.08 -3.11 12.11
CA VAL A 11 -7.31 -4.09 11.03
C VAL A 11 -6.21 -4.02 9.98
N THR A 12 -5.82 -2.82 9.54
CA THR A 12 -4.76 -2.64 8.54
C THR A 12 -3.40 -3.12 9.06
N LEU A 13 -3.07 -2.81 10.32
CA LEU A 13 -1.85 -3.28 10.99
C LEU A 13 -1.84 -4.79 11.17
N LEU A 14 -2.96 -5.39 11.58
CA LEU A 14 -3.09 -6.83 11.78
C LEU A 14 -2.97 -7.57 10.44
N ALA A 15 -3.69 -7.11 9.42
CA ALA A 15 -3.61 -7.64 8.06
C ALA A 15 -2.19 -7.53 7.49
N TYR A 16 -1.54 -6.37 7.65
CA TYR A 16 -0.17 -6.18 7.20
C TYR A 16 0.84 -7.06 7.97
N ARG A 17 0.65 -7.25 9.27
CA ARG A 17 1.47 -8.18 10.07
C ARG A 17 1.32 -9.63 9.62
N LEU A 18 0.09 -10.06 9.33
CA LEU A 18 -0.17 -11.40 8.79
C LEU A 18 0.46 -11.56 7.40
N ALA A 19 0.33 -10.54 6.54
CA ALA A 19 0.98 -10.51 5.22
C ALA A 19 2.51 -10.57 5.32
N LEU A 20 3.12 -9.86 6.28
CA LEU A 20 4.55 -9.91 6.57
C LEU A 20 5.02 -11.27 7.09
N ALA A 21 4.23 -11.90 7.97
CA ALA A 21 4.52 -13.23 8.46
C ALA A 21 4.46 -14.27 7.32
N ALA A 22 3.47 -14.16 6.44
CA ALA A 22 3.37 -14.97 5.23
C ALA A 22 4.55 -14.71 4.28
N HIS A 23 4.91 -13.44 4.03
CA HIS A 23 6.04 -13.07 3.18
C HIS A 23 7.38 -13.65 3.69
N LYS A 24 7.65 -13.53 5.00
CA LYS A 24 8.86 -14.09 5.62
C LYS A 24 8.90 -15.62 5.51
N ARG A 25 7.75 -16.28 5.60
CA ARG A 25 7.64 -17.74 5.49
C ARG A 25 7.82 -18.24 4.05
N SER A 26 7.54 -17.39 3.06
CA SER A 26 7.72 -17.66 1.63
C SER A 26 9.15 -17.42 1.10
N GLY A 27 10.12 -17.14 1.97
CA GLY A 27 11.54 -17.10 1.62
C GLY A 27 11.98 -15.93 0.71
N GLY A 28 11.23 -14.83 0.69
CA GLY A 28 11.64 -13.62 -0.05
C GLY A 28 11.31 -13.62 -1.55
N HIS A 29 10.37 -14.46 -2.00
CA HIS A 29 9.90 -14.41 -3.39
C HIS A 29 9.33 -13.02 -3.77
N PRO A 30 9.68 -12.45 -4.93
CA PRO A 30 9.25 -11.12 -5.36
C PRO A 30 7.72 -10.98 -5.54
N LEU A 31 6.99 -12.09 -5.76
CA LEU A 31 5.52 -12.10 -5.75
C LEU A 31 4.91 -12.04 -4.34
N ALA A 32 5.66 -12.38 -3.29
CA ALA A 32 5.17 -12.36 -1.93
C ALA A 32 5.18 -10.94 -1.33
N ASN A 33 5.16 -9.86 -2.15
CA ASN A 33 5.24 -8.49 -1.66
C ASN A 33 4.20 -8.25 -0.53
N PRO A 34 4.65 -7.93 0.70
CA PRO A 34 3.76 -7.78 1.84
C PRO A 34 2.72 -6.67 1.64
N VAL A 35 3.00 -5.67 0.79
CA VAL A 35 2.02 -4.64 0.42
C VAL A 35 0.90 -5.24 -0.43
N LEU A 36 1.22 -6.04 -1.45
CA LEU A 36 0.23 -6.67 -2.32
C LEU A 36 -0.63 -7.66 -1.54
N LEU A 37 -0.01 -8.52 -0.71
CA LEU A 37 -0.71 -9.45 0.16
C LEU A 37 -1.60 -8.73 1.18
N GLY A 38 -1.12 -7.62 1.74
CA GLY A 38 -1.90 -6.78 2.64
C GLY A 38 -3.14 -6.21 1.98
N VAL A 39 -3.02 -5.65 0.78
CA VAL A 39 -4.16 -5.13 0.00
C VAL A 39 -5.16 -6.24 -0.32
N LEU A 40 -4.70 -7.42 -0.75
CA LEU A 40 -5.57 -8.57 -1.02
C LEU A 40 -6.32 -9.04 0.22
N LEU A 41 -5.65 -9.09 1.38
CA LEU A 41 -6.27 -9.43 2.66
C LEU A 41 -7.33 -8.41 3.08
N VAL A 42 -7.05 -7.11 2.92
CA VAL A 42 -8.02 -6.04 3.21
C VAL A 42 -9.21 -6.11 2.26
N LEU A 43 -8.99 -6.34 0.97
CA LEU A 43 -10.05 -6.51 -0.02
C LEU A 43 -10.93 -7.73 0.28
N ALA A 44 -10.31 -8.87 0.61
CA ALA A 44 -11.03 -10.08 1.00
C ALA A 44 -11.86 -9.87 2.26
N TRP A 45 -11.31 -9.17 3.27
CA TRP A 45 -12.04 -8.81 4.47
C TRP A 45 -13.21 -7.86 4.18
N LEU A 46 -13.02 -6.86 3.32
CA LEU A 46 -14.05 -5.91 2.92
C LEU A 46 -15.20 -6.61 2.17
N TRP A 47 -14.86 -7.55 1.27
CA TRP A 47 -15.82 -8.40 0.55
C TRP A 47 -16.63 -9.29 1.50
N LEU A 48 -15.96 -9.98 2.44
CA LEU A 48 -16.61 -10.87 3.40
C LEU A 48 -17.46 -10.12 4.44
N SER A 49 -17.02 -8.92 4.85
CA SER A 49 -17.72 -8.10 5.84
C SER A 49 -18.89 -7.30 5.24
N GLY A 50 -19.05 -7.27 3.91
CA GLY A 50 -20.05 -6.44 3.22
C GLY A 50 -19.88 -4.94 3.48
N GLY A 51 -18.71 -4.52 3.96
CA GLY A 51 -18.45 -3.16 4.40
C GLY A 51 -18.17 -2.23 3.22
N SER A 52 -18.69 -1.00 3.27
CA SER A 52 -18.36 0.00 2.26
C SER A 52 -16.90 0.45 2.39
N TYR A 53 -16.23 0.70 1.26
CA TYR A 53 -14.91 1.33 1.20
C TYR A 53 -14.83 2.62 2.03
N GLN A 54 -15.96 3.35 2.13
CA GLN A 54 -16.06 4.56 2.97
C GLN A 54 -15.82 4.29 4.46
N GLN A 55 -16.32 3.16 5.00
CA GLN A 55 -16.10 2.81 6.41
C GLN A 55 -14.64 2.46 6.70
N TYR A 56 -13.98 1.76 5.76
CA TYR A 56 -12.54 1.53 5.84
C TYR A 56 -11.75 2.85 5.79
N MET A 57 -12.12 3.75 4.87
CA MET A 57 -11.44 5.04 4.70
C MET A 57 -11.51 5.91 5.96
N ASN A 58 -12.65 5.91 6.66
CA ASN A 58 -12.80 6.62 7.93
C ASN A 58 -11.83 6.12 9.01
N GLY A 59 -11.52 4.82 9.02
CA GLY A 59 -10.52 4.23 9.92
C GLY A 59 -9.06 4.42 9.45
N ALA A 60 -8.83 4.56 8.15
CA ALA A 60 -7.50 4.75 7.56
C ALA A 60 -7.00 6.21 7.61
N ARG A 61 -7.78 7.14 8.15
CA ARG A 61 -7.48 8.59 8.16
C ARG A 61 -6.14 8.93 8.80
N PHE A 62 -5.74 8.20 9.85
CA PHE A 62 -4.41 8.36 10.46
C PHE A 62 -3.29 7.98 9.49
N ILE A 63 -3.44 6.90 8.72
CA ILE A 63 -2.46 6.47 7.72
C ILE A 63 -2.35 7.52 6.61
N GLN A 64 -3.47 8.10 6.17
CA GLN A 64 -3.46 9.19 5.17
C GLN A 64 -2.74 10.44 5.69
N LEU A 65 -2.97 10.82 6.96
CA LEU A 65 -2.22 11.92 7.59
C LEU A 65 -0.72 11.62 7.67
N LEU A 66 -0.34 10.38 8.00
CA LEU A 66 1.04 9.92 8.06
C LEU A 66 1.68 9.75 6.67
N LEU A 67 0.89 9.62 5.61
CA LEU A 67 1.39 9.45 4.24
C LEU A 67 2.11 10.72 3.74
N GLY A 68 1.67 11.91 4.18
CA GLY A 68 2.36 13.17 3.91
C GLY A 68 3.81 13.18 4.41
N PRO A 69 4.07 13.08 5.72
CA PRO A 69 5.44 13.03 6.24
C PRO A 69 6.22 11.80 5.75
N ALA A 70 5.55 10.66 5.50
CA ALA A 70 6.22 9.48 4.95
C ALA A 70 6.70 9.67 3.49
N THR A 71 5.90 10.34 2.64
CA THR A 71 6.31 10.64 1.25
C THR A 71 7.44 11.67 1.20
N VAL A 72 7.42 12.68 2.08
CA VAL A 72 8.55 13.62 2.22
C VAL A 72 9.79 12.92 2.75
N ALA A 73 9.65 12.03 3.74
CA ALA A 73 10.77 11.23 4.25
C ALA A 73 11.37 10.31 3.17
N LEU A 74 10.55 9.80 2.24
CA LEU A 74 11.01 9.03 1.08
C LEU A 74 11.72 9.90 0.04
N ALA A 75 11.35 11.18 -0.09
CA ALA A 75 12.00 12.10 -1.01
C ALA A 75 13.48 12.33 -0.65
N VAL A 76 13.84 12.29 0.63
CA VAL A 76 15.23 12.47 1.11
C VAL A 76 16.21 11.43 0.54
N PRO A 77 15.99 10.10 0.69
CA PRO A 77 16.88 9.08 0.11
C PRO A 77 16.82 9.04 -1.43
N LEU A 78 15.68 9.39 -2.03
CA LEU A 78 15.54 9.55 -3.48
C LEU A 78 16.43 10.69 -3.98
N TYR A 79 16.46 11.82 -3.26
CA TYR A 79 17.31 12.94 -3.59
C TYR A 79 18.80 12.59 -3.48
N GLY A 80 19.18 11.85 -2.44
CA GLY A 80 20.54 11.32 -2.30
C GLY A 80 20.97 10.36 -3.43
N ASN A 81 20.02 9.70 -4.10
CA ASN A 81 20.27 8.76 -5.19
C ASN A 81 19.78 9.26 -6.57
N LEU A 82 19.62 10.58 -6.73
CA LEU A 82 19.15 11.21 -7.97
C LEU A 82 19.88 10.74 -9.25
N PRO A 83 21.22 10.55 -9.24
CA PRO A 83 21.95 10.08 -10.42
C PRO A 83 21.53 8.67 -10.87
N ARG A 84 21.25 7.77 -9.91
CA ARG A 84 20.76 6.41 -10.21
C ARG A 84 19.34 6.46 -10.75
N LEU A 85 18.50 7.31 -10.16
CA LEU A 85 17.12 7.52 -10.60
C LEU A 85 17.07 8.06 -12.04
N LYS A 86 17.92 9.04 -12.36
CA LYS A 86 18.03 9.61 -13.72
C LYS A 86 18.45 8.58 -14.76
N ARG A 87 19.40 7.68 -14.44
CA ARG A 87 19.79 6.59 -15.36
C ARG A 87 18.64 5.61 -15.62
N ALA A 88 17.73 5.44 -14.67
CA ALA A 88 16.56 4.56 -14.78
C ALA A 88 15.27 5.30 -15.16
N ALA A 89 15.33 6.59 -15.53
CA ALA A 89 14.14 7.41 -15.73
C ALA A 89 13.23 6.89 -16.86
N GLY A 90 13.80 6.39 -17.96
CA GLY A 90 13.03 5.82 -19.08
C GLY A 90 12.16 4.64 -18.65
N PRO A 91 12.75 3.54 -18.12
CA PRO A 91 11.99 2.39 -17.61
C PRO A 91 10.97 2.77 -16.52
N LEU A 92 11.31 3.71 -15.63
CA LEU A 92 10.40 4.16 -14.56
C LEU A 92 9.19 4.91 -15.11
N LEU A 93 9.39 5.82 -16.07
CA LEU A 93 8.28 6.56 -16.69
C LEU A 93 7.36 5.63 -17.47
N LEU A 94 7.93 4.67 -18.22
CA LEU A 94 7.15 3.69 -18.97
C LEU A 94 6.34 2.77 -18.05
N SER A 95 6.95 2.26 -16.98
CA SER A 95 6.24 1.37 -16.03
C SER A 95 5.14 2.10 -15.26
N ILE A 96 5.40 3.31 -14.77
CA ILE A 96 4.39 4.13 -14.09
C ILE A 96 3.27 4.52 -15.06
N GLY A 97 3.59 4.95 -16.27
CA GLY A 97 2.62 5.33 -17.30
C GLY A 97 1.74 4.16 -17.72
N ALA A 98 2.34 3.01 -18.04
CA ALA A 98 1.61 1.80 -18.41
C ALA A 98 0.72 1.31 -17.26
N GLY A 99 1.24 1.28 -16.02
CA GLY A 99 0.45 0.91 -14.85
C GLY A 99 -0.73 1.86 -14.60
N GLY A 100 -0.52 3.17 -14.77
CA GLY A 100 -1.57 4.17 -14.66
C GLY A 100 -2.68 3.99 -15.70
N LEU A 101 -2.30 3.81 -16.97
CA LEU A 101 -3.26 3.56 -18.06
C LEU A 101 -4.08 2.27 -17.82
N VAL A 102 -3.43 1.20 -17.39
CA VAL A 102 -4.11 -0.06 -17.05
C VAL A 102 -5.07 0.15 -15.87
N GLY A 103 -4.64 0.89 -14.84
CA GLY A 103 -5.47 1.22 -13.69
C GLY A 103 -6.71 2.04 -14.06
N MET A 104 -6.54 3.07 -14.89
CA MET A 104 -7.65 3.89 -15.40
C MET A 104 -8.61 3.07 -16.28
N ALA A 105 -8.11 2.15 -17.09
CA ALA A 105 -8.95 1.30 -17.94
C ALA A 105 -9.69 0.21 -17.16
N SER A 106 -9.23 -0.14 -15.96
CA SER A 106 -9.83 -1.17 -15.09
C SER A 106 -10.83 -0.62 -14.07
N ALA A 107 -10.88 0.71 -13.89
CA ALA A 107 -11.77 1.42 -12.98
C ALA A 107 -13.15 1.66 -13.62
#